data_AF-A0A532AQL6-F1
#
_entry.id   AF-A0A532AQL6-F1
#
_cell.length_a   1.000
_cell.length_b   1.000
_cell.length_c   1.000
_cell.angle_alpha   90.00
_cell.angle_beta   90.00
_cell.angle_gamma   90.00
#
_symmetry.space_group_name_H-M   'P 1'
#
loop_
_entity.id
_entity.type
_entity.pdbx_description
1 polymer ?
#
loop_
_entity_poly.entity_id
_entity_poly.type
_entity_poly.pdbx_seq_one_letter_code
_entity_poly.pdbx_strand_id
1 'polypeptide(L)'
;DLKRAVQLEQDLASRLAQLKVRSGDVNSDLVTLRELERDATAKRSVYEQYLLRAKETGEQKDINTANINVISKAFAPLEPIGPSRAVITLAGLLVGLASGVGIGATRGAYESLRETANSRSRRGTHERRTPIEDKAYQAPPPVPPVEATRRSGPLSALLSAAGRIM
;
A
#
# COMPACT_ATOMS: atom_id res chain seq x y z
N ASP A 1 -68.27 -82.32 -64.30
CA ASP A 1 -68.22 -81.57 -63.03
C ASP A 1 -66.82 -81.24 -62.51
N LEU A 2 -65.85 -82.16 -62.59
CA LEU A 2 -64.49 -81.96 -62.07
C LEU A 2 -63.79 -80.68 -62.58
N LYS A 3 -63.90 -80.34 -63.87
CA LYS A 3 -63.33 -79.11 -64.44
C LYS A 3 -63.91 -77.82 -63.82
N ARG A 4 -65.20 -77.80 -63.45
CA ARG A 4 -65.82 -76.63 -62.83
C ARG A 4 -65.35 -76.44 -61.39
N ALA A 5 -65.20 -77.54 -60.64
CA ALA A 5 -64.68 -77.50 -59.27
C ALA A 5 -63.26 -76.93 -59.22
N VAL A 6 -62.38 -77.37 -60.14
CA VAL A 6 -61.00 -76.85 -60.25
C VAL A 6 -60.98 -75.36 -60.59
N GLN A 7 -61.85 -74.89 -61.49
CA GLN A 7 -61.94 -73.46 -61.84
C GLN A 7 -62.40 -72.60 -60.64
N LEU A 8 -63.35 -73.08 -59.85
CA LEU A 8 -63.79 -72.39 -58.63
C LEU A 8 -62.68 -72.31 -57.58
N GLU A 9 -61.95 -73.39 -57.37
CA GLU A 9 -60.81 -73.40 -56.45
C GLU A 9 -59.72 -72.41 -56.88
N GLN A 10 -59.41 -72.35 -58.18
CA GLN A 10 -58.46 -71.39 -58.73
C GLN A 10 -58.95 -69.93 -58.59
N ASP A 11 -60.24 -69.65 -58.83
CA ASP A 11 -60.81 -68.31 -58.62
C ASP A 11 -60.71 -67.90 -57.16
N LEU A 12 -61.08 -68.77 -56.22
CA LEU A 12 -60.97 -68.53 -54.78
C LEU A 12 -59.50 -68.34 -54.35
N ALA A 13 -58.57 -69.15 -54.85
CA ALA A 13 -57.15 -69.00 -54.60
C ALA A 13 -56.61 -67.66 -55.12
N SER A 14 -57.07 -67.23 -56.32
CA SER A 14 -56.68 -65.95 -56.90
C SER A 14 -57.20 -64.77 -56.08
N ARG A 15 -58.45 -64.82 -55.60
CA ARG A 15 -59.04 -63.79 -54.73
C ARG A 15 -58.34 -63.74 -53.38
N LEU A 16 -58.01 -64.88 -52.79
CA LEU A 16 -57.24 -64.95 -51.55
C LEU A 16 -55.83 -64.38 -51.73
N ALA A 17 -55.17 -64.68 -52.84
CA ALA A 17 -53.87 -64.12 -53.17
C ALA A 17 -53.95 -62.59 -53.31
N GLN A 18 -54.95 -62.07 -54.04
CA GLN A 18 -55.18 -60.63 -54.17
C GLN A 18 -55.49 -59.95 -52.83
N LEU A 19 -56.32 -60.57 -51.98
CA LEU A 19 -56.62 -60.06 -50.63
C LEU A 19 -55.39 -60.07 -49.73
N LYS A 20 -54.55 -61.11 -49.82
CA LYS A 20 -53.27 -61.16 -49.08
C LYS A 20 -52.32 -60.05 -49.51
N VAL A 21 -52.16 -59.81 -50.81
CA VAL A 21 -51.33 -58.71 -51.31
C VAL A 21 -51.86 -57.37 -50.82
N ARG A 22 -53.16 -57.10 -51.00
CA ARG A 22 -53.79 -55.88 -50.48
C ARG A 22 -53.63 -55.72 -48.96
N SER A 23 -53.75 -56.80 -48.20
CA SER A 23 -53.52 -56.76 -46.75
C SER A 23 -52.05 -56.44 -46.41
N GLY A 24 -51.10 -56.92 -47.21
CA GLY A 24 -49.68 -56.56 -47.11
C GLY A 24 -49.45 -55.09 -47.40
N ASP A 25 -50.04 -54.58 -48.49
CA ASP A 25 -49.96 -53.17 -48.89
C ASP A 25 -50.52 -52.25 -47.80
N VAL A 26 -51.71 -52.56 -47.27
CA VAL A 26 -52.33 -51.80 -46.17
C VAL A 26 -51.44 -51.80 -44.92
N ASN A 27 -50.82 -52.92 -44.59
CA ASN A 27 -49.90 -52.99 -43.45
C ASN A 27 -48.66 -52.11 -43.69
N SER A 28 -48.10 -52.11 -44.90
CA SER A 28 -46.99 -51.24 -45.27
C SER A 28 -47.37 -49.77 -45.14
N ASP A 29 -48.53 -49.38 -45.68
CA ASP A 29 -49.04 -48.00 -45.62
C ASP A 29 -49.26 -47.54 -44.17
N LEU A 30 -49.77 -48.42 -43.30
CA LEU A 30 -49.94 -48.12 -41.87
C LEU A 30 -48.60 -47.96 -41.13
N VAL A 31 -47.57 -48.70 -41.52
CA VAL A 31 -46.22 -48.53 -40.97
C VAL A 31 -45.67 -47.16 -41.39
N THR A 32 -45.72 -46.85 -42.68
CA THR A 32 -45.28 -45.54 -43.20
C THR A 32 -46.06 -44.39 -42.56
N LEU A 33 -47.37 -44.52 -42.39
CA LEU A 33 -48.18 -43.52 -41.70
C LEU A 33 -47.68 -43.26 -40.27
N ARG A 34 -47.45 -44.33 -39.50
CA ARG A 34 -46.96 -44.22 -38.12
C ARG A 34 -45.56 -43.62 -38.04
N GLU A 35 -44.70 -43.91 -39.01
CA GLU A 35 -43.38 -43.29 -39.12
C GLU A 35 -43.50 -41.78 -39.36
N LEU A 36 -44.31 -41.36 -40.34
CA LEU A 36 -44.55 -39.93 -40.60
C LEU A 36 -45.18 -39.21 -39.40
N GLU A 37 -46.12 -39.85 -38.69
CA GLU A 37 -46.72 -39.30 -37.48
C GLU A 37 -45.69 -39.11 -36.36
N ARG A 38 -44.80 -40.10 -36.18
CA ARG A 38 -43.69 -39.99 -35.21
C ARG A 38 -42.73 -38.88 -35.59
N ASP A 39 -42.36 -38.78 -36.86
CA ASP A 39 -41.47 -37.72 -37.36
C ASP A 39 -42.09 -36.33 -37.18
N ALA A 40 -43.38 -36.19 -37.49
CA ALA A 40 -44.12 -34.93 -37.27
C ALA A 40 -44.17 -34.57 -35.78
N THR A 41 -44.45 -35.55 -34.93
CA THR A 41 -44.50 -35.36 -33.46
C THR A 41 -43.13 -34.97 -32.91
N ALA A 42 -42.04 -35.60 -33.38
CA ALA A 42 -40.68 -35.28 -32.97
C ALA A 42 -40.26 -33.88 -33.44
N LYS A 43 -40.57 -33.51 -34.69
CA LYS A 43 -40.30 -32.15 -35.21
C LYS A 43 -41.08 -31.10 -34.42
N ARG A 44 -42.34 -31.39 -34.09
CA ARG A 44 -43.17 -30.50 -33.29
C ARG A 44 -42.61 -30.30 -31.88
N SER A 45 -42.21 -31.36 -31.20
CA SER A 45 -41.65 -31.25 -29.84
C SER A 45 -40.35 -30.45 -29.81
N VAL A 46 -39.46 -30.66 -30.78
CA VAL A 46 -38.22 -29.87 -30.92
C VAL A 46 -38.53 -28.40 -31.18
N TYR A 47 -39.50 -28.10 -32.05
CA TYR A 47 -39.91 -26.73 -32.33
C TYR A 47 -40.50 -26.04 -31.10
N GLU A 48 -41.39 -26.71 -30.37
CA GLU A 48 -41.98 -26.20 -29.13
C GLU A 48 -40.91 -25.95 -28.06
N GLN A 49 -39.93 -26.86 -27.90
CA GLN A 49 -38.78 -26.66 -27.00
C GLN A 49 -37.91 -25.48 -27.41
N TYR A 50 -37.65 -25.30 -28.72
CA TYR A 50 -36.89 -24.16 -29.21
C TYR A 50 -37.61 -22.84 -28.92
N LEU A 51 -38.92 -22.77 -29.16
CA LEU A 51 -39.72 -21.59 -28.83
C LEU A 51 -39.72 -21.31 -27.33
N LEU A 52 -39.84 -22.33 -26.49
CA LEU A 52 -39.77 -22.16 -25.04
C LEU A 52 -38.40 -21.62 -24.63
N ARG A 53 -37.31 -22.23 -25.09
CA ARG A 53 -35.95 -21.79 -24.79
C ARG A 53 -35.63 -20.41 -25.34
N ALA A 54 -36.18 -20.05 -26.50
CA ALA A 54 -36.06 -18.71 -27.07
C ALA A 54 -36.79 -17.67 -26.20
N LYS A 55 -37.98 -17.99 -25.67
CA LYS A 55 -38.68 -17.14 -24.70
C LYS A 55 -37.90 -17.02 -23.40
N GLU A 56 -37.47 -18.13 -22.82
CA GLU A 56 -36.64 -18.15 -21.60
C GLU A 56 -35.36 -17.33 -21.79
N THR A 57 -34.65 -17.50 -22.91
CA THR A 57 -33.42 -16.73 -23.21
C THR A 57 -33.73 -15.26 -23.51
N GLY A 58 -34.88 -14.95 -24.11
CA GLY A 58 -35.34 -13.57 -24.33
C GLY A 58 -35.56 -12.85 -23.00
N GLU A 59 -36.36 -13.43 -22.12
CA GLU A 59 -36.55 -12.93 -20.75
C GLU A 59 -35.22 -12.88 -19.99
N GLN A 60 -34.36 -13.91 -20.16
CA GLN A 60 -33.04 -13.98 -19.52
C GLN A 60 -32.04 -12.93 -20.06
N LYS A 61 -32.24 -12.45 -21.30
CA LYS A 61 -31.46 -11.36 -21.91
C LYS A 61 -31.93 -10.00 -21.40
N ASP A 62 -33.22 -9.84 -21.10
CA ASP A 62 -33.74 -8.64 -20.43
C ASP A 62 -33.23 -8.52 -18.98
N ILE A 63 -33.04 -9.64 -18.28
CA ILE A 63 -32.17 -9.73 -17.08
C ILE A 63 -30.70 -9.81 -17.50
N ASN A 64 -30.23 -8.71 -18.08
CA ASN A 64 -28.84 -8.44 -18.39
C ASN A 64 -27.91 -8.89 -17.23
N THR A 65 -27.08 -9.91 -17.50
CA THR A 65 -26.05 -10.42 -16.57
C THR A 65 -24.89 -9.44 -16.33
N ALA A 66 -24.89 -8.28 -17.00
CA ALA A 66 -24.16 -7.12 -16.49
C ALA A 66 -24.92 -6.59 -15.26
N ASN A 67 -24.83 -7.32 -14.15
CA ASN A 67 -25.14 -6.89 -12.79
C ASN A 67 -24.19 -5.77 -12.33
N ILE A 68 -23.87 -4.82 -13.19
CA ILE A 68 -22.93 -3.74 -12.95
C ILE A 68 -23.56 -2.48 -13.54
N ASN A 69 -24.26 -1.75 -12.68
CA ASN A 69 -24.66 -0.38 -12.96
C ASN A 69 -23.57 0.54 -12.39
N VAL A 70 -22.87 1.27 -13.26
CA VAL A 70 -21.85 2.24 -12.85
C VAL A 70 -22.56 3.51 -12.38
N ILE A 71 -22.86 3.59 -11.08
CA ILE A 71 -23.58 4.71 -10.46
C ILE A 71 -22.75 6.02 -10.54
N SER A 72 -21.42 5.92 -10.48
CA SER A 72 -20.51 7.06 -10.65
C SER A 72 -19.13 6.63 -11.13
N LYS A 73 -18.41 7.53 -11.81
CA LYS A 73 -17.03 7.30 -12.22
C LYS A 73 -16.12 7.25 -10.99
N ALA A 74 -15.10 6.39 -11.02
CA ALA A 74 -14.09 6.36 -9.97
C ALA A 74 -13.31 7.69 -9.93
N PHE A 75 -13.30 8.34 -8.77
CA PHE A 75 -12.52 9.55 -8.53
C PHE A 75 -11.14 9.18 -7.96
N ALA A 76 -10.08 9.81 -8.47
CA ALA A 76 -8.75 9.69 -7.86
C ALA A 76 -8.76 10.33 -6.46
N PRO A 77 -8.05 9.76 -5.47
CA PRO A 77 -7.97 10.35 -4.13
C PRO A 77 -7.42 11.78 -4.18
N LEU A 78 -8.17 12.74 -3.65
CA LEU A 78 -7.76 14.14 -3.57
C LEU A 78 -6.61 14.34 -2.57
N GLU A 79 -6.53 13.47 -1.57
CA GLU A 79 -5.50 13.49 -0.54
C GLU A 79 -4.75 12.16 -0.48
N PRO A 80 -3.43 12.18 -0.22
CA PRO A 80 -2.67 10.96 -0.01
C PRO A 80 -3.23 10.17 1.17
N ILE A 81 -3.56 8.91 0.94
CA ILE A 81 -3.96 7.97 2.00
C ILE A 81 -2.68 7.45 2.65
N GLY A 82 -2.17 8.17 3.65
CA GLY A 82 -0.91 7.83 4.31
C GLY A 82 -0.56 8.78 5.44
N PRO A 83 0.49 8.47 6.23
CA PRO A 83 0.94 9.35 7.30
C PRO A 83 1.26 10.74 6.75
N SER A 84 0.82 11.78 7.45
CA SER A 84 0.97 13.15 6.97
C SER A 84 2.46 13.48 6.78
N ARG A 85 2.78 14.24 5.73
CA ARG A 85 4.16 14.64 5.41
C ARG A 85 4.84 15.30 6.62
N ALA A 86 4.07 16.09 7.39
CA ALA A 86 4.52 16.75 8.61
C ALA A 86 5.02 15.77 9.69
N VAL A 87 4.33 14.63 9.87
CA VAL A 87 4.72 13.62 10.86
C VAL A 87 6.04 12.97 10.47
N ILE A 88 6.22 12.62 9.19
CA ILE A 88 7.47 12.01 8.69
C ILE A 88 8.63 12.99 8.85
N THR A 89 8.44 14.26 8.48
CA THR A 89 9.49 15.28 8.60
C THR A 89 9.89 15.53 10.05
N LEU A 90 8.92 15.59 10.97
CA LEU A 90 9.20 15.82 12.38
C LEU A 90 9.92 14.61 13.00
N ALA A 91 9.45 13.39 12.70
CA ALA A 91 10.09 12.17 13.17
C ALA A 91 11.54 12.06 12.66
N GLY A 92 11.78 12.32 11.38
CA GLY A 92 13.13 12.32 10.79
C GLY A 92 14.04 13.37 11.42
N LEU A 93 13.53 14.58 11.68
CA LEU A 93 14.29 15.65 12.34
C LEU A 93 14.68 15.26 13.76
N LEU A 94 13.74 14.72 14.54
CA LEU A 94 14.01 14.32 15.93
C LEU A 94 15.03 13.17 16.00
N VAL A 95 14.86 12.14 15.17
CA VAL A 95 15.80 11.01 15.12
C VAL A 95 17.17 11.44 14.62
N GLY A 96 17.24 12.27 13.58
CA GLY A 96 18.49 12.80 13.04
C GLY A 96 19.25 13.66 14.04
N LEU A 97 18.54 14.57 14.73
CA LEU A 97 19.13 15.43 15.75
C LEU A 97 19.63 14.60 16.95
N ALA A 98 18.82 13.66 17.45
CA ALA A 98 19.20 12.78 18.54
C ALA A 98 20.45 11.94 18.19
N SER A 99 20.48 11.39 16.97
CA SER A 99 21.62 10.60 16.48
C SER A 99 22.88 11.47 16.32
N GLY A 100 22.75 12.67 15.76
CA GLY A 100 23.87 13.60 15.57
C GLY A 100 24.47 14.07 16.90
N VAL A 101 23.63 14.45 17.87
CA VAL A 101 24.07 14.82 19.22
C VAL A 101 24.71 13.62 19.92
N GLY A 102 24.14 12.42 19.79
CA GLY A 102 24.72 11.20 20.37
C GLY A 102 26.12 10.90 19.84
N ILE A 103 26.33 10.97 18.52
CA ILE A 103 27.65 10.74 17.91
C ILE A 103 28.63 11.85 18.29
N GLY A 104 28.21 13.11 18.27
CA GLY A 104 29.06 14.24 18.65
C GLY A 104 29.48 14.20 20.12
N ALA A 105 28.53 13.91 21.01
CA ALA A 105 28.77 13.83 22.45
C ALA A 105 29.69 12.67 22.82
N THR A 106 29.49 11.48 22.22
CA THR A 106 30.40 10.35 22.45
C THR A 106 31.81 10.69 21.98
N ARG A 107 31.97 11.24 20.77
CA ARG A 107 33.29 11.65 20.25
C ARG A 107 33.97 12.69 21.14
N GLY A 108 33.26 13.73 21.56
CA GLY A 108 33.80 14.77 22.45
C GLY A 108 34.15 14.25 23.85
N ALA A 109 33.36 13.31 24.38
CA ALA A 109 33.65 12.66 25.66
C ALA A 109 34.96 11.84 25.59
N TYR A 110 35.22 11.14 24.48
CA TYR A 110 36.49 10.43 24.29
C TYR A 110 37.69 11.39 24.17
N GLU A 111 37.54 12.50 23.45
CA GLU A 111 38.61 13.50 23.29
C GLU A 111 38.94 14.19 24.63
N SER A 112 37.93 14.58 25.42
CA SER A 112 38.11 15.25 26.72
C SER A 112 38.74 14.35 27.80
N LEU A 113 38.39 13.05 27.84
CA LEU A 113 39.05 12.09 28.72
C LEU A 113 40.53 11.89 28.35
N ARG A 114 40.86 11.86 27.04
CA ARG A 114 42.24 11.73 26.54
C ARG A 114 43.06 12.99 26.83
N GLU A 115 42.48 14.18 26.68
CA GLU A 115 43.15 15.44 26.96
C GLU A 115 43.47 15.62 28.44
N THR A 116 42.54 15.23 29.32
CA THR A 116 42.76 15.24 30.78
C THR A 116 43.87 14.26 31.20
N ALA A 117 43.93 13.07 30.58
CA ALA A 117 44.99 12.10 30.82
C ALA A 117 46.37 12.60 30.33
N ASN A 118 46.42 13.21 29.14
CA ASN A 118 47.66 13.76 28.57
C ASN A 118 48.19 14.98 29.35
N SER A 119 47.29 15.83 29.86
CA SER A 119 47.65 16.99 30.68
C SER A 119 48.37 16.60 31.97
N ARG A 120 48.02 15.44 32.55
CA ARG A 120 48.72 14.89 33.72
C ARG A 120 50.13 14.40 33.39
N SER A 121 50.35 13.88 32.18
CA SER A 121 51.66 13.39 31.74
C SER A 121 52.65 14.54 31.48
N ARG A 122 52.19 15.69 30.99
CA ARG A 122 53.07 16.84 30.67
C ARG A 122 53.52 17.65 31.88
N ARG A 123 52.89 17.49 33.05
CA ARG A 123 53.25 18.21 34.30
C ARG A 123 54.39 17.56 35.08
N GLY A 124 54.86 16.38 34.68
CA GLY A 124 55.89 15.61 35.39
C GLY A 124 57.34 15.92 35.04
N THR A 125 57.63 16.82 34.09
CA THR A 125 59.00 16.94 33.52
C THR A 125 59.69 18.28 33.83
N HIS A 126 59.09 19.19 34.60
CA HIS A 126 59.67 20.52 34.80
C HIS A 126 59.89 20.92 36.26
N GLU A 127 60.47 20.04 37.09
CA GLU A 127 61.06 20.50 38.35
C GLU A 127 62.09 19.53 38.95
N ARG A 128 63.31 19.50 38.40
CA ARG A 128 64.53 19.25 39.18
C ARG A 128 65.81 19.54 38.39
N ARG A 129 66.48 20.64 38.74
CA ARG A 129 67.90 20.71 39.20
C ARG A 129 68.50 22.10 38.95
N THR A 130 68.98 22.72 40.03
CA THR A 130 69.74 23.98 40.13
C THR A 130 71.20 23.81 39.70
N PRO A 131 71.90 24.93 39.45
CA PRO A 131 73.18 25.14 40.17
C PRO A 131 73.24 26.48 40.92
N ILE A 132 73.95 26.41 42.05
CA ILE A 132 74.36 27.48 42.97
C ILE A 132 75.65 28.16 42.42
N GLU A 133 75.97 29.34 42.98
CA GLU A 133 77.17 30.21 42.79
C GLU A 133 77.10 31.18 41.60
N ASP A 134 77.35 32.49 41.78
CA ASP A 134 78.53 33.05 42.42
C ASP A 134 78.26 34.40 43.13
N LYS A 135 79.02 34.62 44.20
CA LYS A 135 79.00 35.75 45.11
C LYS A 135 79.97 36.81 44.57
N ALA A 136 79.52 38.04 44.32
CA ALA A 136 80.42 39.19 44.37
C ALA A 136 79.65 40.47 44.75
N TYR A 137 80.11 41.07 45.84
CA TYR A 137 79.76 42.37 46.38
C TYR A 137 79.60 43.48 45.32
N GLN A 138 78.56 44.31 45.42
CA GLN A 138 78.63 45.77 45.17
C GLN A 138 77.53 46.50 45.99
N ALA A 139 77.93 47.59 46.64
CA ALA A 139 77.32 48.28 47.80
C ALA A 139 75.93 48.96 47.57
N PRO A 140 75.20 49.33 48.66
CA PRO A 140 73.83 49.86 48.60
C PRO A 140 73.77 51.40 48.49
N PRO A 141 72.77 51.96 47.79
CA PRO A 141 72.35 53.36 47.93
C PRO A 141 70.96 53.52 48.60
N PRO A 142 70.62 54.74 49.06
CA PRO A 142 70.05 55.02 50.39
C PRO A 142 68.50 55.10 50.46
N VAL A 143 67.97 54.86 51.66
CA VAL A 143 66.57 55.14 52.03
C VAL A 143 66.39 56.61 52.45
N PRO A 144 65.37 57.30 51.92
CA PRO A 144 64.74 58.44 52.59
C PRO A 144 63.30 58.16 53.08
N PRO A 145 62.80 58.93 54.06
CA PRO A 145 61.99 58.43 55.18
C PRO A 145 60.47 58.63 55.10
N VAL A 146 59.79 57.82 55.93
CA VAL A 146 58.40 57.86 56.42
C VAL A 146 57.95 59.22 56.99
N GLU A 147 56.73 59.67 56.68
CA GLU A 147 55.81 60.46 57.55
C GLU A 147 54.45 60.60 56.81
N ALA A 148 53.41 59.82 57.13
CA ALA A 148 52.30 60.11 58.05
C ALA A 148 51.55 61.45 57.82
N THR A 149 50.22 61.37 57.65
CA THR A 149 49.12 62.32 58.03
C THR A 149 47.90 61.98 57.15
N ARG A 150 46.94 61.12 57.52
CA ARG A 150 45.86 61.19 58.53
C ARG A 150 45.02 62.47 58.52
N ARG A 151 43.69 62.27 58.35
CA ARG A 151 42.54 63.17 58.64
C ARG A 151 42.38 64.33 57.66
N SER A 152 41.19 64.77 57.26
CA SER A 152 39.80 64.58 57.75
C SER A 152 38.85 65.16 56.68
N GLY A 153 37.60 64.67 56.61
CA GLY A 153 36.48 65.47 56.05
C GLY A 153 36.23 66.74 56.88
N PRO A 154 35.25 67.62 56.58
CA PRO A 154 33.87 67.20 56.33
C PRO A 154 33.01 68.11 55.39
N LEU A 155 31.78 67.64 55.11
CA LEU A 155 30.47 68.32 55.04
C LEU A 155 30.21 69.52 54.10
N SER A 156 28.93 69.59 53.69
CA SER A 156 28.17 70.70 53.06
C SER A 156 28.42 70.92 51.56
N ALA A 157 27.48 71.26 50.69
CA ALA A 157 26.10 71.77 50.74
C ALA A 157 25.43 71.36 49.41
N LEU A 158 24.15 70.95 49.35
CA LEU A 158 22.96 71.79 49.11
C LEU A 158 23.02 72.75 47.91
N LEU A 159 21.87 72.85 47.21
CA LEU A 159 21.50 73.82 46.15
C LEU A 159 22.22 73.57 44.80
N SER A 160 21.65 73.80 43.62
CA SER A 160 20.35 74.31 43.14
C SER A 160 20.47 74.45 41.62
N ALA A 161 19.32 74.50 40.94
CA ALA A 161 19.06 75.17 39.66
C ALA A 161 19.76 74.60 38.41
N ALA A 162 19.00 74.07 37.44
CA ALA A 162 18.16 74.77 36.45
C ALA A 162 18.94 75.21 35.19
N GLY A 163 18.34 74.95 34.02
CA GLY A 163 18.79 75.31 32.67
C GLY A 163 19.53 74.15 31.99
N ARG A 164 19.03 73.45 30.97
CA ARG A 164 18.12 73.74 29.83
C ARG A 164 18.60 74.84 28.89
N ILE A 165 19.67 74.54 28.14
CA ILE A 165 20.00 75.00 26.78
C ILE A 165 20.86 73.84 26.22
N MET A 166 20.47 73.10 25.18
CA MET A 166 20.42 73.47 23.77
C MET A 166 19.64 72.41 22.99
#